data_AF-A0A0F9R0E3-F1
#
_entry.id   AF-A0A0F9R0E3-F1
#
_cell.length_a   1.000
_cell.length_b   1.000
_cell.length_c   1.000
_cell.angle_alpha   90.00
_cell.angle_beta   90.00
_cell.angle_gamma   90.00
#
_symmetry.space_group_name_H-M   'P 1'
#
loop_
_entity.id
_entity.type
_entity.pdbx_description
1 polymer ?
#
loop_
_entity_poly.entity_id
_entity_poly.type
_entity_poly.pdbx_seq_one_letter_code
_entity_poly.pdbx_strand_id
1 'polypeptide(L)'
;MTTLLNIDANAKTVKGQKLGFMTAILYLLPWKHGGVNLCPMAEIAGCAASCLNTAGRGGIAKRGAIIATDGGSIPDNTIQRARQARTKLFNENRNLFLSKLLTELDAFIAQAKRKGLVPVVRLNGTSDIQWERVRINKTTPNIFALYPDLQFYDYTKIAKRFNRKLPDNYHLTLSYSEASKRYAASCLKARADHNVSMVVVVRNLEAKARYSMEAEITGANVVDGDAHDLRFLDPANSVVVLKAKGSASKDTSGFVID
;
A
#
# COMPACT_ATOMS: atom_id res chain seq x y z
N MET A 1 -7.87 20.88 -11.95
CA MET A 1 -7.02 19.73 -12.32
C MET A 1 -6.97 18.75 -11.18
N THR A 2 -7.03 17.43 -11.43
CA THR A 2 -7.03 16.39 -10.38
C THR A 2 -5.63 16.18 -9.79
N THR A 3 -5.37 16.60 -8.55
CA THR A 3 -4.11 16.30 -7.82
C THR A 3 -3.92 14.79 -7.69
N LEU A 4 -2.71 14.27 -7.90
CA LEU A 4 -2.40 12.83 -7.83
C LEU A 4 -1.99 12.39 -6.42
N LEU A 5 -1.00 13.07 -5.83
CA LEU A 5 -0.43 12.74 -4.54
C LEU A 5 -1.28 13.28 -3.40
N ASN A 6 -1.42 12.46 -2.36
CA ASN A 6 -2.09 12.83 -1.13
C ASN A 6 -1.05 12.92 -0.02
N ILE A 7 -0.85 14.13 0.53
CA ILE A 7 0.25 14.42 1.45
C ILE A 7 -0.30 14.51 2.86
N ASP A 8 0.17 13.64 3.75
CA ASP A 8 -0.19 13.57 5.17
C ASP A 8 -1.70 13.58 5.52
N ALA A 9 -2.58 13.26 4.58
CA ALA A 9 -4.03 13.36 4.79
C ALA A 9 -4.64 12.23 5.63
N ASN A 10 -3.84 11.24 6.04
CA ASN A 10 -4.28 10.11 6.86
C ASN A 10 -3.62 10.12 8.24
N ALA A 11 -4.34 9.63 9.27
CA ALA A 11 -3.85 9.64 10.64
C ALA A 11 -2.48 8.95 10.81
N LYS A 12 -2.18 7.90 10.02
CA LYS A 12 -0.89 7.18 10.09
C LYS A 12 0.29 7.98 9.50
N THR A 13 0.06 8.78 8.46
CA THR A 13 1.12 9.61 7.85
C THR A 13 1.47 10.79 8.75
N VAL A 14 0.48 11.36 9.44
CA VAL A 14 0.71 12.40 10.46
C VAL A 14 1.58 11.89 11.62
N LYS A 15 1.44 10.62 12.02
CA LYS A 15 2.33 10.00 13.02
C LYS A 15 3.78 9.91 12.55
N GLY A 16 4.01 9.75 11.23
CA GLY A 16 5.34 9.73 10.63
C GLY A 16 6.10 11.05 10.78
N GLN A 17 5.39 12.19 10.84
CA GLN A 17 6.03 13.50 11.07
C GLN A 17 6.76 13.57 12.43
N LYS A 18 6.24 12.88 13.45
CA LYS A 18 6.91 12.78 14.76
C LYS A 18 8.25 12.03 14.69
N LEU A 19 8.46 11.25 13.63
CA LEU A 19 9.68 10.52 13.35
C LEU A 19 10.59 11.27 12.35
N GLY A 20 10.24 12.50 11.97
CA GLY A 20 11.02 13.31 11.03
C GLY A 20 10.69 13.09 9.55
N PHE A 21 9.62 12.35 9.22
CA PHE A 21 9.25 12.02 7.84
C PHE A 21 7.96 12.70 7.40
N MET A 22 7.93 13.15 6.15
CA MET A 22 6.73 13.63 5.48
C MET A 22 6.33 12.62 4.41
N THR A 23 5.06 12.21 4.34
CA THR A 23 4.64 11.13 3.43
C THR A 23 3.70 11.61 2.34
N ALA A 24 4.00 11.29 1.09
CA ALA A 24 3.08 11.40 -0.03
C ALA A 24 2.59 10.01 -0.48
N ILE A 25 1.28 9.86 -0.64
CA ILE A 25 0.66 8.60 -1.06
C ILE A 25 -0.15 8.80 -2.34
N LEU A 26 0.09 7.95 -3.35
CA LEU A 26 -0.76 7.85 -4.52
C LEU A 26 -1.87 6.84 -4.29
N TYR A 27 -3.12 7.29 -4.48
CA TYR A 27 -4.31 6.43 -4.42
C TYR A 27 -4.97 6.33 -5.78
N LEU A 28 -5.06 5.10 -6.30
CA LEU A 28 -5.79 4.70 -7.51
C LEU A 28 -6.96 3.77 -7.13
N LEU A 29 -7.87 3.48 -8.05
CA LEU A 29 -8.89 2.46 -7.84
C LEU A 29 -8.22 1.07 -7.84
N PRO A 30 -8.43 0.24 -6.79
CA PRO A 30 -7.82 -1.08 -6.71
C PRO A 30 -8.46 -2.05 -7.70
N TRP A 31 -7.80 -3.21 -7.85
CA TRP A 31 -8.35 -4.38 -8.55
C TRP A 31 -8.93 -3.95 -9.90
N LYS A 32 -10.16 -4.38 -10.25
CA LYS A 32 -10.80 -4.15 -11.54
C LYS A 32 -11.78 -2.96 -11.53
N HIS A 33 -11.89 -2.20 -10.44
CA HIS A 33 -12.90 -1.14 -10.32
C HIS A 33 -12.72 0.02 -11.31
N GLY A 34 -11.49 0.26 -11.76
CA GLY A 34 -11.19 1.32 -12.74
C GLY A 34 -11.25 0.87 -14.20
N GLY A 35 -11.79 -0.32 -14.50
CA GLY A 35 -11.79 -0.92 -15.84
C GLY A 35 -10.46 -1.59 -16.23
N VAL A 36 -9.43 -1.49 -15.39
CA VAL A 36 -8.14 -2.17 -15.53
C VAL A 36 -7.74 -2.81 -14.21
N ASN A 37 -7.04 -3.95 -14.26
CA ASN A 37 -6.63 -4.66 -13.05
C ASN A 37 -5.34 -4.07 -12.46
N LEU A 38 -5.46 -3.26 -11.39
CA LEU A 38 -4.31 -2.67 -10.69
C LEU A 38 -3.85 -3.48 -9.46
N CYS A 39 -4.54 -4.57 -9.10
CA CYS A 39 -4.18 -5.47 -8.01
C CYS A 39 -4.29 -6.94 -8.47
N PRO A 40 -3.32 -7.46 -9.23
CA PRO A 40 -3.45 -8.75 -9.91
C PRO A 40 -3.64 -9.93 -8.95
N MET A 41 -3.16 -9.83 -7.71
CA MET A 41 -3.25 -10.89 -6.70
C MET A 41 -4.46 -10.74 -5.76
N ALA A 42 -5.33 -9.74 -5.96
CA ALA A 42 -6.40 -9.44 -5.01
C ALA A 42 -7.39 -10.60 -4.80
N GLU A 43 -7.70 -11.35 -5.85
CA GLU A 43 -8.63 -12.50 -5.79
C GLU A 43 -7.99 -13.68 -5.03
N ILE A 44 -6.81 -14.13 -5.44
CA ILE A 44 -6.12 -15.27 -4.81
C ILE A 44 -5.68 -14.98 -3.37
N ALA A 45 -5.45 -13.71 -3.03
CA ALA A 45 -5.12 -13.27 -1.67
C ALA A 45 -6.35 -12.85 -0.85
N GLY A 46 -7.58 -13.04 -1.36
CA GLY A 46 -8.84 -12.79 -0.64
C GLY A 46 -9.19 -11.32 -0.38
N CYS A 47 -8.33 -10.36 -0.72
CA CYS A 47 -8.52 -8.96 -0.32
C CYS A 47 -9.43 -8.14 -1.25
N ALA A 48 -9.99 -8.73 -2.31
CA ALA A 48 -10.84 -8.03 -3.27
C ALA A 48 -12.18 -7.58 -2.63
N ALA A 49 -12.89 -8.48 -1.96
CA ALA A 49 -14.16 -8.16 -1.29
C ALA A 49 -13.95 -7.21 -0.10
N SER A 50 -12.96 -7.53 0.74
CA SER A 50 -12.63 -6.79 1.97
C SER A 50 -11.69 -5.60 1.73
N CYS A 51 -11.74 -5.00 0.54
CA CYS A 51 -10.75 -4.01 0.13
C CYS A 51 -10.76 -2.75 1.01
N LEU A 52 -9.58 -2.32 1.45
CA LEU A 52 -9.39 -1.07 2.21
C LEU A 52 -9.75 0.20 1.42
N ASN A 53 -9.99 0.11 0.11
CA ASN A 53 -10.39 1.27 -0.70
C ASN A 53 -11.65 1.95 -0.18
N THR A 54 -12.58 1.21 0.41
CA THR A 54 -13.80 1.77 1.02
C THR A 54 -13.67 1.96 2.53
N ALA A 55 -12.47 1.85 3.11
CA ALA A 55 -12.28 2.13 4.53
C ALA A 55 -12.25 3.65 4.83
N GLY A 56 -12.71 4.02 6.02
CA GLY A 56 -12.70 5.40 6.52
C GLY A 56 -13.48 6.36 5.62
N ARG A 57 -12.94 7.56 5.38
CA ARG A 57 -13.59 8.59 4.55
C ARG A 57 -13.87 8.14 3.11
N GLY A 58 -13.09 7.18 2.60
CA GLY A 58 -13.29 6.61 1.27
C GLY A 58 -14.57 5.78 1.15
N GLY A 59 -15.15 5.33 2.26
CA GLY A 59 -16.41 4.59 2.34
C GLY A 59 -17.61 5.41 2.80
N ILE A 60 -17.54 6.74 2.78
CA ILE A 60 -18.71 7.57 3.13
C ILE A 60 -19.43 7.90 1.82
N ALA A 61 -20.63 7.36 1.61
CA ALA A 61 -21.47 7.73 0.48
C ALA A 61 -22.33 8.96 0.82
N LYS A 62 -22.72 9.73 -0.20
CA LYS A 62 -23.72 10.79 -0.02
C LYS A 62 -25.07 10.18 0.37
N ARG A 63 -25.84 10.91 1.19
CA ARG A 63 -27.25 10.62 1.52
C ARG A 63 -27.51 9.22 2.12
N GLY A 64 -26.53 8.65 2.83
CA GLY A 64 -26.71 7.35 3.50
C GLY A 64 -26.84 6.15 2.56
N ALA A 65 -26.45 6.29 1.28
CA ALA A 65 -26.50 5.18 0.34
C ALA A 65 -25.67 3.98 0.85
N ILE A 66 -26.25 2.78 0.77
CA ILE A 66 -25.60 1.54 1.16
C ILE A 66 -24.48 1.24 0.16
N ILE A 67 -23.27 1.05 0.66
CA ILE A 67 -22.13 0.62 -0.13
C ILE A 67 -22.08 -0.90 -0.02
N ALA A 68 -22.27 -1.61 -1.13
CA ALA A 68 -22.07 -3.05 -1.14
C ALA A 68 -20.62 -3.36 -0.76
N THR A 69 -20.45 -4.18 0.27
CA THR A 69 -19.14 -4.61 0.77
C THR A 69 -18.58 -5.81 0.00
N ASP A 70 -19.27 -6.24 -1.06
CA ASP A 70 -18.87 -7.35 -1.93
C ASP A 70 -17.71 -7.01 -2.87
N GLY A 71 -17.11 -5.81 -2.73
CA GLY A 71 -16.00 -5.37 -3.56
C GLY A 71 -16.39 -5.15 -5.02
N GLY A 72 -17.69 -5.04 -5.34
CA GLY A 72 -18.17 -4.65 -6.67
C GLY A 72 -18.52 -3.16 -6.75
N SER A 73 -19.24 -2.66 -5.74
CA SER A 73 -19.78 -1.30 -5.77
C SER A 73 -18.86 -0.28 -5.09
N ILE A 74 -18.43 0.74 -5.86
CA ILE A 74 -17.69 1.87 -5.32
C ILE A 74 -18.64 2.98 -4.82
N PRO A 75 -18.43 3.56 -3.64
CA PRO A 75 -19.23 4.69 -3.16
C PRO A 75 -19.10 5.91 -4.07
N ASP A 76 -20.20 6.62 -4.34
CA ASP A 76 -20.10 7.92 -4.99
C ASP A 76 -19.72 9.01 -3.97
N ASN A 77 -18.41 9.24 -3.82
CA ASN A 77 -17.87 10.33 -3.02
C ASN A 77 -16.66 10.99 -3.67
N THR A 78 -16.24 12.13 -3.12
CA THR A 78 -15.14 12.93 -3.69
C THR A 78 -13.82 12.16 -3.74
N ILE A 79 -13.56 11.29 -2.77
CA ILE A 79 -12.33 10.48 -2.72
C ILE A 79 -12.34 9.41 -3.81
N GLN A 80 -13.46 8.70 -3.99
CA GLN A 80 -13.61 7.67 -5.02
C GLN A 80 -13.60 8.29 -6.42
N ARG A 81 -14.27 9.42 -6.64
CA ARG A 81 -14.19 10.17 -7.90
C ARG A 81 -12.76 10.61 -8.21
N ALA A 82 -12.00 11.07 -7.22
CA ALA A 82 -10.59 11.41 -7.41
C ALA A 82 -9.74 10.18 -7.78
N ARG A 83 -9.91 9.04 -7.09
CA ARG A 83 -9.23 7.78 -7.43
C ARG A 83 -9.58 7.30 -8.83
N GLN A 84 -10.85 7.40 -9.22
CA GLN A 84 -11.33 7.05 -10.56
C GLN A 84 -10.68 7.94 -11.63
N ALA A 85 -10.70 9.26 -11.45
CA ALA A 85 -10.09 10.20 -12.39
C ALA A 85 -8.58 9.96 -12.55
N ARG A 86 -7.86 9.69 -11.46
CA ARG A 86 -6.42 9.34 -11.50
C ARG A 86 -6.18 8.02 -12.24
N THR A 87 -7.01 7.02 -11.98
CA THR A 87 -6.91 5.70 -12.63
C THR A 87 -7.19 5.79 -14.12
N LYS A 88 -8.23 6.55 -14.50
CA LYS A 88 -8.54 6.86 -15.90
C LYS A 88 -7.35 7.53 -16.58
N LEU A 89 -6.78 8.56 -15.96
CA LEU A 89 -5.61 9.25 -16.49
C LEU A 89 -4.40 8.32 -16.64
N PHE A 90 -4.13 7.46 -15.65
CA PHE A 90 -3.05 6.48 -15.70
C PHE A 90 -3.22 5.47 -16.85
N ASN A 91 -4.47 5.11 -17.17
CA ASN A 91 -4.76 4.15 -18.23
C ASN A 91 -4.80 4.78 -19.63
N GLU A 92 -5.52 5.89 -19.77
CA GLU A 92 -5.80 6.50 -21.07
C GLU A 92 -4.68 7.43 -21.56
N ASN A 93 -3.94 8.07 -20.63
CA ASN A 93 -2.85 8.97 -20.98
C ASN A 93 -1.71 8.86 -19.98
N ARG A 94 -0.96 7.75 -20.07
CA ARG A 94 0.17 7.46 -19.18
C ARG A 94 1.23 8.56 -19.16
N ASN A 95 1.51 9.18 -20.31
CA ASN A 95 2.54 10.23 -20.40
C ASN A 95 2.13 11.47 -19.60
N LEU A 96 0.88 11.92 -19.74
CA LEU A 96 0.35 13.03 -18.95
C LEU A 96 0.27 12.68 -17.46
N PHE A 97 -0.13 11.46 -17.12
CA PHE A 97 -0.12 10.98 -15.74
C PHE A 97 1.28 11.06 -15.13
N LEU A 98 2.28 10.52 -15.81
CA LEU A 98 3.67 10.48 -15.33
C LEU A 98 4.23 11.89 -15.23
N SER A 99 4.09 12.72 -16.26
CA SER A 99 4.53 14.13 -16.23
C SER A 99 3.96 14.87 -15.02
N LYS A 100 2.66 14.70 -14.76
CA LYS A 100 2.00 15.31 -13.61
C LYS A 100 2.49 14.75 -12.26
N LEU A 101 2.73 13.44 -12.19
CA LEU A 101 3.28 12.79 -10.99
C LEU A 101 4.67 13.35 -10.68
N LEU A 102 5.54 13.52 -11.68
CA LEU A 102 6.88 14.08 -11.52
C LEU A 102 6.81 15.52 -10.97
N THR A 103 5.98 16.38 -11.57
CA THR A 103 5.80 17.75 -11.08
C THR A 103 5.30 17.80 -9.64
N GLU A 104 4.37 16.91 -9.25
CA GLU A 104 3.88 16.84 -7.88
C GLU A 104 4.92 16.29 -6.89
N LEU A 105 5.80 15.37 -7.33
CA LEU A 105 6.91 14.88 -6.53
C LEU A 105 7.93 15.99 -6.26
N ASP A 106 8.32 16.75 -7.27
CA ASP A 106 9.27 17.86 -7.11
C ASP A 106 8.73 18.91 -6.11
N ALA A 107 7.44 19.25 -6.24
CA ALA A 107 6.76 20.16 -5.33
C ALA A 107 6.70 19.61 -3.89
N PHE A 108 6.44 18.31 -3.74
CA PHE A 108 6.41 17.61 -2.46
C PHE A 108 7.79 17.57 -1.79
N ILE A 109 8.85 17.22 -2.52
CA ILE A 109 10.23 17.23 -2.02
C ILE A 109 10.60 18.62 -1.51
N ALA A 110 10.30 19.66 -2.30
CA ALA A 110 10.54 21.04 -1.89
C ALA A 110 9.73 21.42 -0.64
N GLN A 111 8.49 20.94 -0.52
CA GLN A 111 7.65 21.15 0.66
C GLN A 111 8.22 20.48 1.92
N ALA A 112 8.65 19.23 1.82
CA ALA A 112 9.26 18.49 2.93
C ALA A 112 10.55 19.18 3.41
N LYS A 113 11.41 19.59 2.48
CA LYS A 113 12.64 20.34 2.77
C LYS A 113 12.36 21.63 3.52
N ARG A 114 11.37 22.43 3.08
CA ARG A 114 10.97 23.67 3.78
C ARG A 114 10.47 23.43 5.20
N LYS A 115 9.93 22.25 5.48
CA LYS A 115 9.44 21.85 6.81
C LYS A 115 10.49 21.13 7.66
N GLY A 116 11.72 20.96 7.15
CA GLY A 116 12.78 20.20 7.85
C GLY A 116 12.46 18.71 8.01
N LEU A 117 11.64 18.15 7.12
CA LEU A 117 11.24 16.74 7.14
C LEU A 117 11.84 15.98 5.94
N VAL A 118 12.10 14.70 6.13
CA VAL A 118 12.57 13.78 5.07
C VAL A 118 11.37 13.33 4.23
N PRO A 119 11.33 13.60 2.91
CA PRO A 119 10.24 13.15 2.05
C PRO A 119 10.30 11.64 1.81
N VAL A 120 9.16 10.96 1.91
CA VAL A 120 9.00 9.54 1.58
C VAL A 120 7.72 9.32 0.77
N VAL A 121 7.73 8.34 -0.14
CA VAL A 121 6.63 8.17 -1.10
C VAL A 121 6.12 6.74 -1.17
N ARG A 122 4.79 6.62 -1.13
CA ARG A 122 4.07 5.38 -1.34
C ARG A 122 3.23 5.46 -2.61
N LEU A 123 3.68 4.83 -3.68
CA LEU A 123 3.01 4.90 -4.99
C LEU A 123 1.81 3.93 -5.08
N ASN A 124 1.72 2.97 -4.16
CA ASN A 124 0.64 2.00 -4.04
C ASN A 124 -0.10 2.18 -2.71
N GLY A 125 -0.96 3.20 -2.65
CA GLY A 125 -1.88 3.39 -1.52
C GLY A 125 -3.04 2.38 -1.50
N THR A 126 -3.64 2.14 -2.67
CA THR A 126 -4.75 1.18 -2.90
C THR A 126 -4.56 0.43 -4.22
N SER A 127 -3.34 0.29 -4.70
CA SER A 127 -3.00 -0.48 -5.89
C SER A 127 -1.87 -1.45 -5.56
N ASP A 128 -1.45 -2.27 -6.52
CA ASP A 128 -0.23 -3.10 -6.43
C ASP A 128 0.48 -3.10 -7.80
N ILE A 129 0.78 -1.90 -8.27
CA ILE A 129 1.50 -1.66 -9.53
C ILE A 129 2.98 -1.93 -9.29
N GLN A 130 3.59 -2.70 -10.20
CA GLN A 130 5.04 -2.90 -10.25
C GLN A 130 5.72 -1.67 -10.87
N TRP A 131 5.79 -0.57 -10.11
CA TRP A 131 6.37 0.71 -10.55
C TRP A 131 7.81 0.59 -11.06
N GLU A 132 8.54 -0.43 -10.61
CA GLU A 132 9.90 -0.73 -11.05
C GLU A 132 9.97 -1.14 -12.52
N ARG A 133 8.81 -1.48 -13.11
CA ARG A 133 8.64 -1.83 -14.52
C ARG A 133 7.99 -0.72 -15.34
N VAL A 134 7.53 0.36 -14.71
CA VAL A 134 6.88 1.48 -15.40
C VAL A 134 7.94 2.46 -15.87
N ARG A 135 8.27 2.41 -17.17
CA ARG A 135 9.24 3.31 -17.79
C ARG A 135 8.73 4.76 -17.80
N ILE A 136 9.63 5.69 -17.50
CA ILE A 136 9.35 7.14 -17.59
C ILE A 136 9.48 7.60 -19.05
N ASN A 137 10.54 7.17 -19.72
CA ASN A 137 10.80 7.43 -21.13
C ASN A 137 11.72 6.32 -21.70
N LYS A 138 12.31 6.53 -22.87
CA LYS A 138 13.18 5.54 -23.53
C LYS A 138 14.50 5.27 -22.78
N THR A 139 15.02 6.24 -22.04
CA THR A 139 16.33 6.19 -21.37
C THR A 139 16.22 6.07 -19.85
N THR A 140 15.11 6.51 -19.26
CA THR A 140 14.85 6.45 -17.82
C THR A 140 13.97 5.24 -17.48
N PRO A 141 14.54 4.18 -16.87
CA PRO A 141 13.88 2.87 -16.77
C PRO A 141 12.65 2.87 -15.85
N ASN A 142 12.62 3.72 -14.83
CA ASN A 142 11.49 3.89 -13.92
C ASN A 142 11.68 5.15 -13.06
N ILE A 143 10.68 5.44 -12.24
CA ILE A 143 10.65 6.60 -11.35
C ILE A 143 11.75 6.56 -10.29
N PHE A 144 12.19 5.37 -9.87
CA PHE A 144 13.19 5.20 -8.83
C PHE A 144 14.58 5.65 -9.30
N ALA A 145 14.91 5.38 -10.57
CA ALA A 145 16.13 5.87 -11.20
C ALA A 145 16.16 7.39 -11.39
N LEU A 146 15.00 8.03 -11.46
CA LEU A 146 14.89 9.49 -11.60
C LEU A 146 15.05 10.23 -10.26
N TYR A 147 14.69 9.59 -9.15
CA TYR A 147 14.78 10.14 -7.80
C TYR A 147 15.61 9.24 -6.88
N PRO A 148 16.93 9.07 -7.12
CA PRO A 148 17.76 8.12 -6.38
C PRO A 148 17.80 8.40 -4.87
N ASP A 149 17.70 9.67 -4.46
CA ASP A 149 17.75 10.09 -3.05
C ASP A 149 16.39 10.05 -2.34
N LEU A 150 15.30 9.75 -3.07
CA LEU A 150 13.96 9.69 -2.49
C LEU A 150 13.64 8.26 -2.07
N GLN A 151 13.29 8.06 -0.80
CA GLN A 151 12.85 6.77 -0.29
C GLN A 151 11.41 6.48 -0.71
N PHE A 152 11.24 5.43 -1.51
CA PHE A 152 9.94 4.87 -1.84
C PHE A 152 9.66 3.63 -1.01
N TYR A 153 8.39 3.38 -0.69
CA TYR A 153 8.01 2.15 -0.03
C TYR A 153 6.57 1.76 -0.33
N ASP A 154 6.27 0.47 -0.45
CA ASP A 154 4.92 -0.03 -0.71
C ASP A 154 4.65 -1.39 -0.06
N TYR A 155 3.36 -1.75 0.01
CA TYR A 155 2.93 -3.13 0.22
C TYR A 155 2.69 -3.81 -1.13
N THR A 156 3.03 -5.09 -1.21
CA THR A 156 2.73 -5.90 -2.39
C THR A 156 2.19 -7.26 -2.00
N LYS A 157 1.26 -7.79 -2.80
CA LYS A 157 0.82 -9.18 -2.74
C LYS A 157 1.53 -10.05 -3.78
N ILE A 158 2.46 -9.50 -4.54
CA ILE A 158 3.12 -10.23 -5.63
C ILE A 158 4.46 -10.76 -5.10
N ALA A 159 4.44 -11.93 -4.45
CA ALA A 159 5.64 -12.56 -3.88
C ALA A 159 6.81 -12.71 -4.89
N LYS A 160 6.49 -12.95 -6.17
CA LYS A 160 7.50 -13.06 -7.25
C LYS A 160 8.31 -11.78 -7.49
N ARG A 161 7.89 -10.61 -6.98
CA ARG A 161 8.67 -9.35 -7.12
C ARG A 161 10.03 -9.42 -6.43
N PHE A 162 10.16 -10.28 -5.41
CA PHE A 162 11.40 -10.47 -4.66
C PHE A 162 12.41 -11.39 -5.36
N ASN A 163 12.03 -12.09 -6.44
CA ASN A 163 12.95 -12.92 -7.23
C ASN A 163 13.90 -12.12 -8.15
N ARG A 164 14.01 -10.80 -7.93
CA ARG A 164 14.84 -9.89 -8.70
C ARG A 164 15.32 -8.76 -7.81
N LYS A 165 16.42 -8.11 -8.20
CA LYS A 165 16.89 -6.89 -7.53
C LYS A 165 15.86 -5.78 -7.70
N LEU A 166 15.39 -5.23 -6.58
CA LEU A 166 14.61 -4.00 -6.54
C LEU A 166 15.56 -2.79 -6.52
N PRO A 167 15.11 -1.60 -6.95
CA PRO A 167 15.87 -0.37 -6.77
C PRO A 167 16.25 -0.14 -5.31
N ASP A 168 17.47 0.34 -5.06
CA ASP A 168 18.02 0.43 -3.70
C ASP A 168 17.22 1.42 -2.81
N ASN A 169 16.56 2.41 -3.43
CA ASN A 169 15.67 3.38 -2.78
C ASN A 169 14.19 2.94 -2.74
N TYR A 170 13.88 1.65 -2.94
CA TYR A 170 12.51 1.13 -2.93
C TYR A 170 12.33 -0.07 -1.99
N HIS A 171 11.64 0.17 -0.88
CA HIS A 171 11.31 -0.87 0.10
C HIS A 171 9.95 -1.52 -0.19
N LEU A 172 9.90 -2.85 -0.29
CA LEU A 172 8.65 -3.59 -0.40
C LEU A 172 8.40 -4.47 0.81
N THR A 173 7.23 -4.35 1.42
CA THR A 173 6.75 -5.29 2.44
C THR A 173 5.69 -6.22 1.83
N LEU A 174 5.87 -7.53 2.00
CA LEU A 174 4.95 -8.54 1.46
C LEU A 174 3.66 -8.59 2.29
N SER A 175 2.49 -8.49 1.66
CA SER A 175 1.19 -8.57 2.34
C SER A 175 0.68 -10.01 2.35
N TYR A 176 0.78 -10.67 3.48
CA TYR A 176 0.36 -12.06 3.65
C TYR A 176 -1.13 -12.19 3.94
N SER A 177 -1.66 -13.36 3.58
CA SER A 177 -3.02 -13.80 3.84
C SER A 177 -3.11 -15.31 3.68
N GLU A 178 -4.08 -15.93 4.34
CA GLU A 178 -4.32 -17.37 4.33
C GLU A 178 -5.46 -17.78 3.40
N ALA A 179 -6.03 -16.81 2.66
CA ALA A 179 -7.13 -17.00 1.72
C ALA A 179 -6.89 -18.08 0.65
N SER A 180 -5.63 -18.41 0.36
CA SER A 180 -5.26 -19.51 -0.52
C SER A 180 -3.98 -20.18 -0.03
N LYS A 181 -4.00 -21.50 0.10
CA LYS A 181 -2.81 -22.31 0.43
C LYS A 181 -1.65 -22.03 -0.53
N ARG A 182 -1.94 -21.89 -1.82
CA ARG A 182 -0.93 -21.57 -2.85
C ARG A 182 -0.33 -20.18 -2.64
N TYR A 183 -1.16 -19.20 -2.29
CA TYR A 183 -0.71 -17.84 -2.03
C TYR A 183 0.16 -17.77 -0.77
N ALA A 184 -0.32 -18.34 0.33
CA ALA A 184 0.41 -18.41 1.59
C ALA A 184 1.77 -19.08 1.40
N ALA A 185 1.81 -20.26 0.75
CA ALA A 185 3.05 -20.95 0.45
C ALA A 185 4.03 -20.09 -0.39
N SER A 186 3.52 -19.35 -1.38
CA SER A 186 4.37 -18.44 -2.18
C SER A 186 4.96 -17.30 -1.34
N CYS A 187 4.22 -16.81 -0.35
CA CYS A 187 4.68 -15.75 0.53
C CYS A 187 5.73 -16.25 1.51
N LEU A 188 5.48 -17.39 2.15
CA LEU A 188 6.43 -18.05 3.05
C LEU A 188 7.72 -18.40 2.33
N LYS A 189 7.62 -18.90 1.08
CA LYS A 189 8.80 -19.14 0.24
C LYS A 189 9.59 -17.85 -0.03
N ALA A 190 8.92 -16.76 -0.43
CA ALA A 190 9.61 -15.50 -0.67
C ALA A 190 10.31 -14.96 0.59
N ARG A 191 9.67 -15.11 1.75
CA ARG A 191 10.27 -14.76 3.05
C ARG A 191 11.50 -15.59 3.37
N ALA A 192 11.42 -16.90 3.20
CA ALA A 192 12.53 -17.82 3.44
C ALA A 192 13.71 -17.58 2.48
N ASP A 193 13.42 -17.40 1.19
CA ASP A 193 14.45 -17.27 0.15
C ASP A 193 15.14 -15.90 0.16
N HIS A 194 14.41 -14.82 0.52
CA HIS A 194 14.86 -13.43 0.32
C HIS A 194 14.84 -12.57 1.58
N ASN A 195 14.60 -13.15 2.76
CA ASN A 195 14.59 -12.46 4.05
C ASN A 195 13.60 -11.27 4.12
N VAL A 196 12.45 -11.37 3.46
CA VAL A 196 11.52 -10.24 3.28
C VAL A 196 10.62 -10.02 4.49
N SER A 197 10.46 -8.75 4.86
CA SER A 197 9.45 -8.35 5.85
C SER A 197 8.04 -8.60 5.30
N MET A 198 7.15 -9.03 6.18
CA MET A 198 5.79 -9.43 5.85
C MET A 198 4.80 -8.69 6.73
N VAL A 199 3.68 -8.27 6.18
CA VAL A 199 2.58 -7.65 6.90
C VAL A 199 1.38 -8.59 6.94
N VAL A 200 0.83 -8.78 8.13
CA VAL A 200 -0.37 -9.58 8.40
C VAL A 200 -1.46 -8.67 8.95
N VAL A 201 -2.72 -8.96 8.57
CA VAL A 201 -3.88 -8.26 9.11
C VAL A 201 -4.63 -9.23 10.01
N VAL A 202 -4.80 -8.87 11.27
CA VAL A 202 -5.44 -9.70 12.28
C VAL A 202 -6.80 -9.14 12.70
N ARG A 203 -7.69 -10.02 13.16
CA ARG A 203 -9.08 -9.70 13.50
C ARG A 203 -9.20 -8.64 14.58
N ASN A 204 -8.50 -8.85 15.68
CA ASN A 204 -8.71 -8.13 16.92
C ASN A 204 -7.38 -7.89 17.67
N LEU A 205 -7.47 -7.23 18.81
CA LEU A 205 -6.28 -6.89 19.62
C LEU A 205 -5.69 -8.12 20.32
N GLU A 206 -6.50 -9.14 20.60
CA GLU A 206 -6.04 -10.39 21.20
C GLU A 206 -5.13 -11.15 20.23
N ALA A 207 -5.58 -11.34 18.99
CA ALA A 207 -4.77 -11.92 17.91
C ALA A 207 -3.47 -11.13 17.71
N LYS A 208 -3.53 -9.80 17.77
CA LYS A 208 -2.34 -8.95 17.70
C LYS A 208 -1.38 -9.19 18.86
N ALA A 209 -1.89 -9.33 20.09
CA ALA A 209 -1.09 -9.60 21.27
C ALA A 209 -0.43 -10.98 21.20
N ARG A 210 -1.09 -11.99 20.61
CA ARG A 210 -0.50 -13.33 20.40
C ARG A 210 0.79 -13.28 19.59
N TYR A 211 0.82 -12.53 18.49
CA TYR A 211 2.06 -12.34 17.72
C TYR A 211 3.19 -11.70 18.56
N SER A 212 2.87 -10.73 19.41
CA SER A 212 3.87 -10.11 20.29
C SER A 212 4.40 -11.08 21.33
N MET A 213 3.54 -11.88 21.98
CA MET A 213 3.95 -12.90 22.94
C MET A 213 4.79 -14.00 22.27
N GLU A 214 4.39 -14.45 21.07
CA GLU A 214 5.15 -15.44 20.29
C GLU A 214 6.54 -14.91 19.92
N ALA A 215 6.67 -13.62 19.61
CA ALA A 215 7.96 -12.99 19.36
C ALA A 215 8.88 -12.98 20.59
N GLU A 216 8.34 -12.74 21.78
CA GLU A 216 9.13 -12.80 23.03
C GLU A 216 9.72 -14.20 23.27
N ILE A 217 8.99 -15.25 22.87
CA ILE A 217 9.43 -16.64 23.01
C ILE A 217 10.41 -17.04 21.90
N THR A 218 10.15 -16.64 20.66
CA THR A 218 10.90 -17.10 19.48
C THR A 218 12.06 -16.20 19.07
N GLY A 219 12.13 -14.98 19.61
CA GLY A 219 13.06 -13.93 19.17
C GLY A 219 12.71 -13.34 17.80
N ALA A 220 11.49 -13.58 17.28
CA ALA A 220 11.07 -13.05 16.00
C ALA A 220 10.86 -11.52 16.05
N ASN A 221 11.26 -10.82 14.98
CA ASN A 221 10.97 -9.39 14.84
C ASN A 221 9.48 -9.17 14.56
N VAL A 222 8.67 -8.85 15.59
CA VAL A 222 7.26 -8.47 15.43
C VAL A 222 7.09 -6.97 15.68
N VAL A 223 6.41 -6.29 14.76
CA VAL A 223 6.24 -4.83 14.77
C VAL A 223 4.76 -4.46 14.77
N ASP A 224 4.38 -3.49 15.60
CA ASP A 224 3.05 -2.88 15.56
C ASP A 224 2.88 -2.00 14.30
N GLY A 225 2.14 -2.51 13.30
CA GLY A 225 1.86 -1.79 12.06
C GLY A 225 0.88 -0.61 12.17
N ASP A 226 0.22 -0.42 13.31
CA ASP A 226 -0.68 0.69 13.61
C ASP A 226 0.02 1.92 14.23
N ALA A 227 1.27 1.76 14.67
CA ALA A 227 2.11 2.83 15.20
C ALA A 227 2.45 3.88 14.12
N HIS A 228 2.98 3.46 12.98
CA HIS A 228 3.24 4.31 11.80
C HIS A 228 3.19 3.48 10.51
N ASP A 229 3.35 4.12 9.34
CA ASP A 229 3.38 3.45 8.03
C ASP A 229 4.81 3.27 7.45
N LEU A 230 5.84 3.77 8.13
CA LEU A 230 7.25 3.78 7.67
C LEU A 230 7.94 2.41 7.84
N ARG A 231 7.69 1.48 6.91
CA ARG A 231 8.15 0.07 7.03
C ARG A 231 9.63 -0.15 6.74
N PHE A 232 10.23 0.77 6.00
CA PHE A 232 11.66 0.76 5.72
C PHE A 232 12.52 1.02 6.96
N LEU A 233 11.92 1.45 8.08
CA LEU A 233 12.57 1.59 9.38
C LEU A 233 12.49 0.32 10.24
N ASP A 234 11.61 -0.61 9.89
CA ASP A 234 11.44 -1.83 10.65
C ASP A 234 12.68 -2.74 10.44
N PRO A 235 13.07 -3.56 11.42
CA PRO A 235 14.12 -4.56 11.23
C PRO A 235 13.86 -5.45 10.02
N ALA A 236 14.91 -5.92 9.37
CA ALA A 236 14.78 -6.89 8.28
C ALA A 236 14.05 -8.15 8.78
N ASN A 237 13.31 -8.78 7.87
CA ASN A 237 12.51 -9.97 8.17
C ASN A 237 11.46 -9.77 9.28
N SER A 238 10.91 -8.56 9.42
CA SER A 238 9.85 -8.31 10.41
C SER A 238 8.52 -8.95 10.02
N VAL A 239 7.71 -9.32 11.00
CA VAL A 239 6.26 -9.56 10.87
C VAL A 239 5.54 -8.34 11.41
N VAL A 240 4.99 -7.55 10.50
CA VAL A 240 4.26 -6.32 10.81
C VAL A 240 2.79 -6.68 11.01
N VAL A 241 2.24 -6.42 12.19
CA VAL A 241 0.88 -6.84 12.56
C VAL A 241 -0.05 -5.65 12.58
N LEU A 242 -1.12 -5.71 11.78
CA LEU A 242 -2.15 -4.68 11.64
C LEU A 242 -3.49 -5.19 12.16
N LYS A 243 -4.24 -4.35 12.89
CA LYS A 243 -5.65 -4.65 13.18
C LYS A 243 -6.53 -4.37 11.95
N ALA A 244 -7.43 -5.29 11.64
CA ALA A 244 -8.45 -5.13 10.60
C ALA A 244 -9.35 -3.90 10.84
N LYS A 245 -9.75 -3.22 9.76
CA LYS A 245 -10.57 -1.99 9.79
C LYS A 245 -11.58 -1.99 8.65
N GLY A 246 -12.69 -1.29 8.83
CA GLY A 246 -13.73 -1.17 7.80
C GLY A 246 -14.34 -2.54 7.46
N SER A 247 -14.62 -2.79 6.18
CA SER A 247 -15.16 -4.08 5.72
C SER A 247 -14.29 -5.27 6.11
N ALA A 248 -12.97 -5.10 6.15
CA ALA A 248 -12.04 -6.18 6.52
C ALA A 248 -12.26 -6.72 7.94
N SER A 249 -12.86 -5.95 8.86
CA SER A 249 -13.16 -6.51 10.20
C SER A 249 -14.17 -7.66 10.14
N LYS A 250 -15.00 -7.71 9.09
CA LYS A 250 -16.01 -8.75 8.82
C LYS A 250 -15.53 -9.79 7.79
N ASP A 251 -14.25 -9.75 7.41
CA ASP A 251 -13.70 -10.66 6.40
C ASP A 251 -13.76 -12.12 6.87
N THR A 252 -14.22 -13.01 6.00
CA THR A 252 -14.19 -14.47 6.20
C THR A 252 -13.41 -15.19 5.09
N SER A 253 -12.71 -14.44 4.23
CA SER A 253 -12.01 -14.96 3.07
C SER A 253 -10.66 -15.59 3.39
N GLY A 254 -10.16 -15.40 4.62
CA GLY A 254 -8.77 -15.71 5.01
C GLY A 254 -7.79 -14.57 4.68
N PHE A 255 -8.28 -13.41 4.24
CA PHE A 255 -7.46 -12.20 4.14
C PHE A 255 -7.09 -11.67 5.54
N VAL A 256 -8.06 -11.67 6.46
CA VAL A 256 -7.82 -11.36 7.86
C VAL A 256 -7.66 -12.64 8.66
N ILE A 257 -6.58 -12.70 9.44
CA ILE A 257 -6.20 -13.84 10.27
C ILE A 257 -6.82 -13.70 11.65
N ASP A 258 -7.30 -14.81 12.20
CA ASP A 258 -8.01 -14.84 13.48
C ASP A 258 -7.11 -15.06 14.70
#